data_AF-A0A6C0B7K5-F1
#
_entry.id   AF-A0A6C0B7K5-F1
#
_cell.length_a   1.000
_cell.length_b   1.000
_cell.length_c   1.000
_cell.angle_alpha   90.00
_cell.angle_beta   90.00
_cell.angle_gamma   90.00
#
_symmetry.space_group_name_H-M   'P 1'
#
loop_
_entity.id
_entity.type
_entity.pdbx_description
1 polymer ?
#
loop_
_entity_poly.entity_id
_entity_poly.type
_entity_poly.pdbx_seq_one_letter_code
_entity_poly.pdbx_strand_id
1 'polypeptide(L)'
;MKKNCIRTTTNTILNSFKQNGLSNTIVGLIYTFVHYAIMMAGAFIICFNTNIVHLCCSLMVVSLDAFSIVVLHGCPLTKLEQKYLNTNSSEERYRFFKKCGIVYTCQHEYDKQIELLVNVWMLIALKCLLITCFNTFNIKLHNTNQLYT
;
A
#
# COMPACT_ATOMS: atom_id res chain seq x y z
N MET A 1 -4.55 -49.68 -29.97
CA MET A 1 -5.41 -48.82 -29.11
C MET A 1 -4.64 -48.18 -27.94
N LYS A 2 -3.57 -47.38 -28.16
CA LYS A 2 -2.76 -46.80 -27.04
C LYS A 2 -2.51 -45.28 -27.08
N LYS A 3 -2.91 -44.56 -28.15
CA LYS A 3 -2.60 -43.12 -28.31
C LYS A 3 -3.53 -42.15 -27.55
N ASN A 4 -4.72 -42.60 -27.12
CA ASN A 4 -5.70 -41.73 -26.45
C ASN A 4 -5.51 -41.61 -24.93
N CYS A 5 -4.87 -42.59 -24.28
CA CYS A 5 -4.67 -42.56 -22.83
C CYS A 5 -3.68 -41.46 -22.44
N ILE A 6 -2.54 -41.36 -23.12
CA ILE A 6 -1.53 -40.32 -22.83
C ILE A 6 -2.14 -38.93 -23.02
N ARG A 7 -2.88 -38.70 -24.12
CA ARG A 7 -3.51 -37.40 -24.38
C ARG A 7 -4.60 -37.04 -23.37
N THR A 8 -5.34 -38.03 -22.87
CA THR A 8 -6.33 -37.78 -21.81
C THR A 8 -5.64 -37.47 -20.49
N THR A 9 -4.63 -38.24 -20.07
CA THR A 9 -3.87 -37.97 -18.83
C THR A 9 -3.16 -36.62 -18.87
N THR A 10 -2.56 -36.24 -20.00
CA THR A 10 -1.93 -34.92 -20.16
C THR A 10 -2.95 -33.80 -20.07
N ASN A 11 -4.14 -33.96 -20.66
CA ASN A 11 -5.19 -32.94 -20.55
C ASN A 11 -5.82 -32.87 -19.16
N THR A 12 -5.94 -33.98 -18.41
CA THR A 12 -6.39 -33.91 -17.01
C THR A 12 -5.37 -33.23 -16.13
N ILE A 13 -4.07 -33.53 -16.29
CA ILE A 13 -3.00 -32.86 -15.54
C ILE A 13 -2.95 -31.37 -15.91
N LEU A 14 -2.96 -31.03 -17.20
CA LEU A 14 -2.95 -29.64 -17.66
C LEU A 14 -4.19 -28.86 -17.17
N ASN A 15 -5.37 -29.48 -17.22
CA ASN A 15 -6.58 -28.87 -16.67
C ASN A 15 -6.54 -28.77 -15.15
N SER A 16 -5.98 -29.75 -14.42
CA SER A 16 -5.77 -29.63 -12.98
C SER A 16 -4.77 -28.52 -12.63
N PHE A 17 -3.69 -28.33 -13.40
CA PHE A 17 -2.78 -27.21 -13.21
C PHE A 17 -3.42 -25.84 -13.54
N LYS A 18 -4.27 -25.80 -14.58
CA LYS A 18 -5.05 -24.61 -14.95
C LYS A 18 -6.19 -24.31 -13.96
N GLN A 19 -6.77 -25.36 -13.37
CA GLN A 19 -7.87 -25.32 -12.41
C GLN A 19 -7.38 -25.08 -10.96
N ASN A 20 -6.13 -25.43 -10.65
CA ASN A 20 -5.51 -25.21 -9.33
C ASN A 20 -5.21 -23.74 -9.02
N GLY A 21 -5.51 -22.79 -9.90
CA GLY A 21 -5.41 -21.34 -9.61
C GLY A 21 -3.99 -20.84 -9.26
N LEU A 22 -2.99 -21.72 -9.24
CA LEU A 22 -1.66 -21.50 -8.68
C LEU A 22 -0.91 -20.35 -9.38
N SER A 23 -1.07 -20.23 -10.71
CA SER A 23 -0.56 -19.09 -11.47
C SER A 23 -1.18 -17.77 -11.04
N ASN A 24 -2.50 -17.73 -10.84
CA ASN A 24 -3.21 -16.53 -10.41
C ASN A 24 -2.87 -16.16 -8.96
N THR A 25 -2.72 -17.14 -8.08
CA THR A 25 -2.29 -16.94 -6.69
C THR A 25 -0.88 -16.33 -6.62
N ILE A 26 0.07 -16.83 -7.42
CA ILE A 26 1.43 -16.28 -7.49
C ILE A 26 1.39 -14.84 -8.03
N VAL A 27 0.61 -14.57 -9.07
CA VAL A 27 0.44 -13.23 -9.63
C VAL A 27 -0.14 -12.26 -8.59
N GLY A 28 -1.16 -12.66 -7.86
CA GLY A 28 -1.72 -11.84 -6.78
C GLY A 28 -0.72 -11.59 -5.64
N LEU A 29 0.09 -12.58 -5.28
CA LEU A 29 1.15 -12.44 -4.27
C LEU A 29 2.21 -11.41 -4.70
N ILE A 30 2.59 -11.41 -5.97
CA ILE A 30 3.50 -10.40 -6.54
C ILE A 30 2.89 -9.01 -6.43
N TYR A 31 1.60 -8.83 -6.78
CA TYR A 31 0.93 -7.54 -6.63
C TYR A 31 0.87 -7.07 -5.18
N THR A 32 0.59 -7.98 -4.25
CA THR A 32 0.59 -7.70 -2.81
C THR A 32 1.96 -7.25 -2.33
N PHE A 33 3.01 -7.97 -2.75
CA PHE A 33 4.40 -7.60 -2.43
C PHE A 33 4.78 -6.23 -2.99
N VAL A 34 4.43 -5.94 -4.24
CA VAL A 34 4.67 -4.63 -4.86
C VAL A 34 3.93 -3.52 -4.11
N HIS A 35 2.67 -3.74 -3.73
CA HIS A 35 1.89 -2.77 -2.97
C HIS A 35 2.56 -2.45 -1.61
N TYR A 36 2.97 -3.49 -0.88
CA TYR A 36 3.72 -3.32 0.37
C TYR A 36 5.07 -2.64 0.19
N ALA A 37 5.81 -2.96 -0.87
CA ALA A 37 7.09 -2.33 -1.17
C ALA A 37 6.95 -0.82 -1.41
N ILE A 38 5.93 -0.40 -2.17
CA ILE A 38 5.64 1.02 -2.43
C ILE A 38 5.26 1.73 -1.12
N MET A 39 4.37 1.15 -0.33
CA MET A 39 3.98 1.73 0.96
C MET A 39 5.15 1.88 1.91
N MET A 40 6.01 0.85 2.00
CA MET A 40 7.19 0.87 2.86
C MET A 40 8.18 1.95 2.42
N ALA A 41 8.43 2.09 1.12
CA ALA A 41 9.28 3.15 0.58
C ALA A 41 8.72 4.55 0.89
N GLY A 42 7.40 4.75 0.72
CA GLY A 42 6.73 5.99 1.08
C GLY A 42 6.84 6.31 2.57
N ALA A 43 6.57 5.34 3.44
CA ALA A 43 6.70 5.48 4.88
C ALA A 43 8.14 5.81 5.31
N PHE A 44 9.14 5.19 4.69
CA PHE A 44 10.55 5.47 4.95
C PHE A 44 10.90 6.93 4.65
N ILE A 45 10.47 7.45 3.50
CA ILE A 45 10.69 8.86 3.14
C ILE A 45 10.00 9.78 4.15
N ILE A 46 8.76 9.49 4.51
CA ILE A 46 7.99 10.30 5.47
C ILE A 46 8.62 10.29 6.85
N CYS A 47 9.16 9.17 7.33
CA CYS A 47 9.76 9.07 8.66
C CYS A 47 11.13 9.77 8.73
N PHE A 48 12.04 9.45 7.80
CA PHE A 48 13.46 9.84 7.91
C PHE A 48 13.81 11.15 7.21
N ASN A 49 13.00 11.62 6.26
CA ASN A 49 13.32 12.86 5.57
C ASN A 49 12.84 14.09 6.36
N THR A 50 13.69 15.09 6.49
CA THR A 50 13.42 16.37 7.16
C THR A 50 13.31 17.54 6.18
N ASN A 51 13.63 17.32 4.90
CA ASN A 51 13.53 18.36 3.89
C ASN A 51 12.07 18.56 3.44
N ILE A 52 11.56 19.78 3.64
CA ILE A 52 10.18 20.19 3.35
C ILE A 52 9.81 19.93 1.89
N VAL A 53 10.71 20.15 0.93
CA VAL A 53 10.42 19.98 -0.50
C VAL A 53 10.08 18.52 -0.82
N HIS A 54 10.85 17.58 -0.26
CA HIS A 54 10.59 16.17 -0.44
C HIS A 54 9.30 15.72 0.26
N LEU A 55 9.01 16.26 1.45
CA LEU A 55 7.75 15.99 2.17
C LEU A 55 6.52 16.53 1.40
N CYS A 56 6.62 17.71 0.80
CA CYS A 56 5.58 18.27 -0.07
C CYS A 56 5.37 17.42 -1.34
N CYS A 57 6.46 16.90 -1.93
CA CYS A 57 6.37 15.96 -3.04
C CYS A 57 5.63 14.67 -2.63
N SER A 58 5.95 14.12 -1.45
CA SER A 58 5.22 12.97 -0.89
C SER A 58 3.73 13.27 -0.65
N LEU A 59 3.39 14.48 -0.18
CA LEU A 59 2.00 14.94 -0.04
C LEU A 59 1.25 14.94 -1.38
N MET A 60 1.89 15.40 -2.47
CA MET A 60 1.29 15.33 -3.81
C MET A 60 1.05 13.88 -4.24
N VAL A 61 2.02 12.97 -4.03
CA VAL A 61 1.88 11.56 -4.39
C VAL A 61 0.72 10.90 -3.63
N VAL A 62 0.63 11.13 -2.31
CA VAL A 62 -0.49 10.60 -1.50
C VAL A 62 -1.83 11.19 -1.94
N SER A 63 -1.86 12.46 -2.35
CA SER A 63 -3.08 13.09 -2.87
C SER A 63 -3.52 12.51 -4.21
N LEU A 64 -2.57 12.14 -5.09
CA LEU A 64 -2.84 11.43 -6.35
C LEU A 64 -3.38 10.01 -6.11
N ASP A 65 -2.86 9.30 -5.12
CA ASP A 65 -3.39 7.99 -4.73
C ASP A 65 -4.82 8.12 -4.17
N ALA A 66 -5.08 9.16 -3.36
CA ALA A 66 -6.41 9.48 -2.84
C ALA A 66 -7.40 9.74 -3.97
N PHE A 67 -7.01 10.56 -4.93
CA PHE A 67 -7.81 10.85 -6.11
C PHE A 67 -8.11 9.58 -6.91
N SER A 68 -7.13 8.70 -7.08
CA SER A 68 -7.30 7.43 -7.77
C SER A 68 -8.32 6.54 -7.06
N ILE A 69 -8.28 6.46 -5.72
CA ILE A 69 -9.25 5.71 -4.91
C ILE A 69 -10.66 6.27 -5.06
N VAL A 70 -10.83 7.59 -5.05
CA VAL A 70 -12.14 8.26 -5.20
C VAL A 70 -12.71 7.99 -6.60
N VAL A 71 -11.92 8.19 -7.66
CA VAL A 71 -12.38 8.00 -9.04
C VAL A 71 -12.70 6.53 -9.32
N LEU A 72 -11.79 5.62 -8.95
CA LEU A 72 -11.94 4.20 -9.24
C LEU A 72 -12.83 3.47 -8.23
N HIS A 73 -13.30 4.12 -7.15
CA HIS A 73 -13.98 3.46 -6.02
C HIS A 73 -13.14 2.30 -5.45
N GLY A 74 -11.92 2.63 -5.03
CA GLY A 74 -10.96 1.71 -4.41
C GLY A 74 -9.58 1.75 -5.06
N CYS A 75 -8.56 1.35 -4.30
CA CYS A 75 -7.17 1.34 -4.79
C CYS A 75 -7.01 0.35 -5.96
N PRO A 76 -6.42 0.76 -7.10
CA PRO A 76 -6.26 -0.10 -8.27
C PRO A 76 -5.46 -1.37 -7.96
N LEU A 77 -4.44 -1.29 -7.10
CA LEU A 77 -3.66 -2.45 -6.69
C LEU A 77 -4.48 -3.41 -5.83
N THR A 78 -5.29 -2.90 -4.91
CA THR A 78 -6.18 -3.74 -4.09
C THR A 78 -7.25 -4.43 -4.95
N LYS A 79 -7.77 -3.78 -6.01
CA LYS A 79 -8.66 -4.43 -6.97
C LYS A 79 -8.00 -5.57 -7.74
N LEU A 80 -6.71 -5.42 -8.07
CA LEU A 80 -5.93 -6.49 -8.68
C LEU A 80 -5.68 -7.64 -7.70
N GLU A 81 -5.30 -7.35 -6.46
CA GLU A 81 -5.15 -8.36 -5.40
C GLU A 81 -6.44 -9.18 -5.23
N GLN A 82 -7.59 -8.51 -5.12
CA GLN A 82 -8.89 -9.17 -4.97
C GLN A 82 -9.24 -10.04 -6.18
N LYS A 83 -8.92 -9.58 -7.41
CA LYS A 83 -9.17 -10.34 -8.65
C LYS A 83 -8.38 -11.64 -8.72
N TYR A 84 -7.16 -11.68 -8.16
CA TYR A 84 -6.23 -12.81 -8.30
C TYR A 84 -6.14 -13.71 -7.07
N LEU A 85 -6.29 -13.17 -5.85
CA LEU A 85 -6.19 -13.90 -4.59
C LEU A 85 -7.53 -14.11 -3.87
N ASN A 86 -8.60 -13.39 -4.28
CA ASN A 86 -9.84 -13.29 -3.51
C ASN A 86 -9.66 -12.84 -2.05
N THR A 87 -8.48 -12.31 -1.70
CA THR A 87 -8.17 -11.74 -0.38
C THR A 87 -7.74 -10.29 -0.56
N ASN A 88 -7.91 -9.49 0.49
CA ASN A 88 -7.64 -8.05 0.51
C ASN A 88 -6.56 -7.74 1.56
N SER A 89 -5.34 -7.33 1.12
CA SER A 89 -4.30 -6.88 2.06
C SER A 89 -4.72 -5.65 2.87
N SER A 90 -5.76 -4.94 2.42
CA SER A 90 -6.37 -3.79 3.09
C SER A 90 -7.07 -4.18 4.41
N GLU A 91 -7.67 -5.37 4.51
CA GLU A 91 -8.40 -5.79 5.72
C GLU A 91 -7.45 -6.15 6.86
N GLU A 92 -6.33 -6.81 6.55
CA GLU A 92 -5.29 -7.11 7.53
C GLU A 92 -4.70 -5.84 8.12
N ARG A 93 -4.39 -4.86 7.26
CA ARG A 93 -3.95 -3.52 7.67
C ARG A 93 -5.00 -2.83 8.54
N TYR A 94 -6.26 -2.82 8.09
CA TYR A 94 -7.35 -2.23 8.86
C TYR A 94 -7.48 -2.88 10.25
N ARG A 95 -7.38 -4.21 10.37
CA ARG A 95 -7.40 -4.89 11.67
C ARG A 95 -6.24 -4.46 12.56
N PHE A 96 -5.05 -4.28 12.00
CA PHE A 96 -3.89 -3.78 12.75
C PHE A 96 -4.14 -2.35 13.25
N PHE A 97 -4.55 -1.44 12.38
CA PHE A 97 -4.81 -0.05 12.78
C PHE A 97 -6.02 0.11 13.72
N LYS A 98 -7.04 -0.75 13.58
CA LYS A 98 -8.16 -0.84 14.53
C LYS A 98 -7.68 -1.28 15.91
N LYS A 99 -6.75 -2.24 16.00
CA LYS A 99 -6.12 -2.62 17.28
C LYS A 99 -5.32 -1.47 17.90
N CYS A 100 -4.72 -0.61 17.07
CA CYS A 100 -4.04 0.60 17.52
C CYS A 100 -4.99 1.75 17.90
N GLY A 101 -6.31 1.61 17.71
CA GLY A 101 -7.29 2.66 18.00
C GLY A 101 -7.27 3.85 17.03
N ILE A 102 -6.64 3.69 15.86
CA ILE A 102 -6.42 4.78 14.89
C ILE A 102 -7.60 4.90 13.90
N VAL A 103 -8.38 3.84 13.73
CA VAL A 103 -9.39 3.73 12.67
C VAL A 103 -10.78 3.48 13.24
N TYR A 104 -11.76 4.18 12.71
CA TYR A 104 -13.17 4.13 13.07
C TYR A 104 -13.86 2.86 12.55
N THR A 105 -15.00 2.50 13.14
CA THR A 105 -15.77 1.35 12.70
C THR A 105 -16.54 1.66 11.41
N CYS A 106 -15.90 1.45 10.26
CA CYS A 106 -16.52 1.56 8.94
C CYS A 106 -16.86 0.17 8.37
N GLN A 107 -18.02 0.04 7.71
CA GLN A 107 -18.46 -1.21 7.08
C GLN A 107 -17.98 -1.34 5.62
N HIS A 108 -17.91 -0.24 4.87
CA HIS A 108 -17.49 -0.25 3.46
C HIS A 108 -15.96 -0.19 3.31
N GLU A 109 -15.40 -1.03 2.44
CA GLU A 109 -13.95 -1.07 2.17
C GLU A 109 -13.42 0.25 1.60
N TYR A 110 -14.23 0.93 0.79
CA TYR A 110 -13.93 2.25 0.24
C TYR A 110 -13.67 3.28 1.36
N ASP A 111 -14.58 3.37 2.32
CA ASP A 111 -14.47 4.31 3.45
C ASP A 111 -13.23 4.00 4.30
N LYS A 112 -12.96 2.71 4.56
CA LYS A 112 -11.76 2.27 5.29
C LYS A 112 -10.46 2.72 4.60
N GLN A 113 -10.41 2.63 3.27
CA GLN A 113 -9.22 3.02 2.48
C GLN A 113 -9.01 4.54 2.50
N ILE A 114 -10.08 5.32 2.34
CA ILE A 114 -10.01 6.79 2.40
C ILE A 114 -9.60 7.24 3.79
N GLU A 115 -10.18 6.67 4.83
CA GLU A 115 -9.86 7.02 6.22
C GLU A 115 -8.36 6.81 6.52
N LEU A 116 -7.82 5.64 6.14
CA LEU A 116 -6.40 5.35 6.31
C LEU A 116 -5.53 6.40 5.59
N LEU A 117 -5.91 6.77 4.38
CA LEU A 117 -5.13 7.67 3.55
C LEU A 117 -5.19 9.12 4.05
N VAL A 118 -6.35 9.57 4.52
CA VAL A 118 -6.52 10.87 5.18
C VAL A 118 -5.67 10.93 6.45
N ASN A 119 -5.62 9.86 7.24
CA ASN A 119 -4.76 9.79 8.42
C ASN A 119 -3.28 9.93 8.06
N VAL A 120 -2.81 9.22 7.02
CA VAL A 120 -1.42 9.35 6.53
C VAL A 120 -1.15 10.77 6.01
N TRP A 121 -2.09 11.35 5.26
CA TRP A 121 -1.97 12.72 4.75
C TRP A 121 -1.84 13.74 5.89
N MET A 122 -2.68 13.60 6.93
CA MET A 122 -2.64 14.45 8.12
C MET A 122 -1.31 14.33 8.87
N LEU A 123 -0.74 13.13 8.97
CA LEU A 123 0.58 12.93 9.58
C LEU A 123 1.69 13.66 8.81
N ILE A 124 1.67 13.61 7.48
CA ILE A 124 2.67 14.33 6.67
C ILE A 124 2.47 15.84 6.79
N ALA A 125 1.22 16.32 6.70
CA ALA A 125 0.90 17.74 6.84
C ALA A 125 1.31 18.28 8.21
N LEU A 126 1.06 17.53 9.28
CA LEU A 126 1.50 17.86 10.64
C LEU A 126 3.03 17.92 10.73
N LYS A 127 3.74 16.94 10.14
CA LYS A 127 5.21 16.95 10.11
C LYS A 127 5.75 18.20 9.38
N CYS A 128 5.18 18.56 8.23
CA CYS A 128 5.53 19.78 7.50
C CYS A 128 5.30 21.05 8.33
N LEU A 129 4.18 21.11 9.06
CA LEU A 129 3.84 22.22 9.94
C LEU A 129 4.85 22.34 11.09
N LEU A 130 5.19 21.21 11.74
CA LEU A 130 6.18 21.18 12.82
C LEU A 130 7.55 21.69 12.35
N ILE A 131 8.03 21.25 11.18
CA ILE A 131 9.32 21.72 10.64
C ILE A 131 9.27 23.22 10.34
N THR A 132 8.20 23.71 9.72
CA THR A 132 8.02 25.15 9.44
C THR A 132 7.96 25.96 10.73
N CYS A 133 7.23 25.47 11.74
CA CYS A 133 7.12 26.08 13.06
C CYS A 133 8.50 26.18 13.74
N PHE A 134 9.25 25.07 13.83
CA PHE A 134 10.60 25.08 14.42
C PHE A 134 11.57 26.01 13.68
N ASN A 135 11.50 26.06 12.35
CA ASN A 135 12.28 27.01 11.56
C ASN A 135 11.89 28.47 11.86
N THR A 136 10.61 28.76 12.03
CA THR A 136 10.10 30.11 12.30
C THR A 136 10.53 30.61 13.68
N PHE A 137 10.51 29.74 14.69
CA PHE A 137 10.95 30.06 16.05
C PHE A 137 12.47 29.96 16.26
N ASN A 138 13.26 29.72 15.21
CA ASN A 138 14.72 29.51 15.29
C ASN A 138 15.14 28.44 16.32
N ILE A 139 14.24 27.49 16.63
CA ILE A 139 14.55 26.38 17.51
C ILE A 139 15.40 25.42 16.68
N LYS A 140 16.72 25.61 16.72
CA LYS A 140 17.68 24.65 16.18
C LYS A 140 17.58 23.38 17.03
N LEU A 141 16.78 22.42 16.59
CA LEU A 141 17.02 21.02 16.96
C LEU A 141 18.48 20.74 16.58
N HIS A 142 19.30 20.49 17.60
CA HIS A 142 20.74 20.34 17.49
C HIS A 142 21.11 19.48 16.27
N ASN A 143 21.69 20.13 15.27
CA ASN A 143 22.03 19.53 13.98
C ASN A 143 23.25 18.61 14.16
N THR A 144 23.04 17.35 14.52
CA THR A 144 24.09 16.32 14.44
C THR A 144 24.21 15.72 13.03
N ASN A 145 24.00 16.50 11.97
CA ASN A 145 24.40 16.11 10.61
C ASN A 145 25.88 16.46 10.38
N GLN A 146 26.77 15.94 11.23
CA GLN A 146 28.21 15.79 10.95
C GLN A 146 28.56 14.31 10.83
N LEU A 147 27.83 13.59 9.99
CA LEU A 147 28.30 12.29 9.49
C LEU A 147 28.24 12.41 7.97
N TYR A 148 29.38 12.14 7.31
CA TYR A 148 29.66 12.31 5.88
C TYR A 148 30.20 13.70 5.46
N THR A 149 31.38 14.06 5.99
CA THR A 149 32.49 14.58 5.16
C THR A 149 33.21 13.43 4.50
#